data_AF-A0A7Y6IMW3-F1
#
_entry.id   AF-A0A7Y6IMW3-F1
#
_cell.length_a   1.000
_cell.length_b   1.000
_cell.length_c   1.000
_cell.angle_alpha   90.00
_cell.angle_beta   90.00
_cell.angle_gamma   90.00
#
_symmetry.space_group_name_H-M   'P 1'
#
loop_
_entity.id
_entity.type
_entity.pdbx_description
1 polymer ?
#
loop_
_entity_poly.entity_id
_entity_poly.type
_entity_poly.pdbx_seq_one_letter_code
_entity_poly.pdbx_strand_id
1 'polypeptide(L)'
;MARISIDGDSLVVEIEGLDKLWALKSRLVIPLVNVRGATADPGIVGDPKGLRAPGAHIPGVIAAGTFHRDGEKVFWDVHDPAKAVVIELADERYARLVVEVADPRATVALVERATTTR
;
A
#
# COMPACT_ATOMS: atom_id res chain seq x y z
N MET A 1 6.56 -8.64 1.57
CA MET A 1 6.30 -7.96 2.86
C MET A 1 6.97 -6.60 2.78
N ALA A 2 6.38 -5.56 3.34
CA ALA A 2 6.91 -4.21 3.33
C ALA A 2 7.27 -3.75 4.74
N ARG A 3 8.35 -2.97 4.83
CA ARG A 3 8.74 -2.19 5.99
C ARG A 3 8.32 -0.74 5.78
N ILE A 4 7.60 -0.19 6.75
CA ILE A 4 7.15 1.19 6.75
C ILE A 4 7.93 1.96 7.81
N SER A 5 8.46 3.11 7.43
CA SER A 5 9.18 4.00 8.34
C SER A 5 8.91 5.46 7.98
N ILE A 6 9.19 6.35 8.94
CA ILE A 6 9.07 7.80 8.77
C ILE A 6 10.49 8.38 8.81
N ASP A 7 10.84 9.13 7.77
CA ASP A 7 12.12 9.84 7.64
C ASP A 7 11.84 11.33 7.43
N GLY A 8 11.98 12.11 8.50
CA GLY A 8 11.57 13.52 8.52
C GLY A 8 10.10 13.68 8.12
N ASP A 9 9.87 14.40 7.02
CA ASP A 9 8.54 14.66 6.46
C ASP A 9 8.11 13.64 5.40
N SER A 10 8.76 12.48 5.32
CA SER A 10 8.49 11.45 4.31
C SER A 10 8.13 10.10 4.92
N LEU A 11 7.12 9.45 4.34
CA LEU A 11 6.81 8.04 4.49
C LEU A 11 7.72 7.23 3.56
N VAL A 12 8.48 6.29 4.12
CA VAL A 12 9.36 5.39 3.39
C VAL A 12 8.79 3.98 3.45
N VAL A 13 8.53 3.41 2.27
CA VAL A 13 8.05 2.04 2.08
C VAL A 13 9.14 1.22 1.41
N GLU A 14 9.66 0.23 2.11
CA GLU A 14 10.69 -0.69 1.61
C GLU A 14 10.09 -2.09 1.44
N ILE A 15 10.15 -2.63 0.23
CA ILE A 15 9.64 -3.96 -0.07
C ILE A 15 10.73 -5.00 0.24
N GLU A 16 10.45 -5.87 1.20
CA GLU A 16 11.26 -7.01 1.62
C GLU A 16 10.75 -8.29 0.92
N GLY A 17 11.58 -8.87 0.04
CA GLY A 17 11.23 -10.09 -0.70
C GLY A 17 12.23 -10.48 -1.80
N LEU A 18 12.17 -11.76 -2.22
CA LEU A 18 13.15 -12.41 -3.11
C LEU A 18 13.00 -12.04 -4.60
N ASP A 19 12.00 -11.24 -4.98
CA ASP A 19 11.90 -10.77 -6.37
C ASP A 19 12.84 -9.59 -6.62
N LYS A 20 14.13 -9.88 -6.56
CA LYS A 20 15.23 -9.05 -7.09
C LYS A 20 15.05 -8.74 -8.59
N LEU A 21 14.14 -9.42 -9.29
CA LEU A 21 13.71 -9.06 -10.64
C LEU A 21 12.93 -7.73 -10.70
N TRP A 22 12.47 -7.21 -9.55
CA TRP A 22 11.79 -5.92 -9.42
C TRP A 22 12.60 -4.88 -8.62
N ALA A 23 13.90 -5.14 -8.39
CA ALA A 23 14.81 -4.38 -7.52
C ALA A 23 14.92 -2.87 -7.81
N LEU A 24 14.44 -2.38 -8.96
CA LEU A 24 14.38 -0.94 -9.24
C LEU A 24 13.25 -0.20 -8.49
N LYS A 25 12.23 -0.90 -7.97
CA LYS A 25 11.08 -0.30 -7.25
C LYS A 25 10.95 -0.79 -5.81
N SER A 26 12.05 -1.25 -5.21
CA SER A 26 12.08 -1.78 -3.84
C SER A 26 11.89 -0.72 -2.75
N ARG A 27 11.98 0.57 -3.07
CA ARG A 27 11.81 1.68 -2.14
C ARG A 27 10.93 2.76 -2.74
N LEU A 28 9.87 3.13 -2.03
CA LEU A 28 9.03 4.30 -2.33
C LEU A 28 9.20 5.33 -1.21
N VAL A 29 9.41 6.58 -1.59
CA VAL A 29 9.51 7.71 -0.66
C VAL A 29 8.39 8.66 -1.02
N ILE A 30 7.51 8.93 -0.08
CA ILE A 30 6.29 9.71 -0.29
C ILE A 30 6.25 10.82 0.74
N PRO A 31 6.13 12.09 0.34
CA PRO A 31 5.94 13.19 1.28
C PRO A 31 4.70 12.96 2.16
N LEU A 32 4.80 13.14 3.47
CA LEU A 32 3.67 12.99 4.40
C LEU A 32 2.51 13.95 4.10
N VAL A 33 2.79 15.08 3.43
CA VAL A 33 1.74 16.00 2.95
C VAL A 33 0.83 15.34 1.91
N ASN A 34 1.34 14.35 1.20
CA ASN A 34 0.62 13.57 0.21
C ASN A 34 0.00 12.31 0.82
N VAL A 35 0.16 12.05 2.13
CA VAL A 35 -0.43 10.89 2.79
C VAL A 35 -1.72 11.31 3.48
N ARG A 36 -2.84 10.72 3.07
CA ARG A 36 -4.17 11.00 3.65
C ARG A 36 -4.46 10.19 4.91
N GLY A 37 -3.89 8.99 5.01
CA GLY A 37 -4.05 8.11 6.16
C GLY A 37 -3.68 6.67 5.84
N ALA A 38 -3.77 5.81 6.85
CA ALA A 38 -3.56 4.38 6.71
C ALA A 38 -4.67 3.57 7.39
N THR A 39 -5.04 2.44 6.81
CA THR A 39 -6.05 1.52 7.37
C THR A 39 -5.58 0.08 7.23
N ALA A 40 -5.70 -0.70 8.31
CA ALA A 40 -5.51 -2.14 8.27
C ALA A 40 -6.80 -2.76 7.73
N ASP A 41 -6.74 -3.36 6.55
CA ASP A 41 -7.90 -3.93 5.88
C ASP A 41 -7.67 -5.40 5.54
N PRO A 42 -7.97 -6.33 6.48
CA PRO A 42 -7.86 -7.76 6.22
C PRO A 42 -8.91 -8.28 5.23
N GLY A 43 -9.96 -7.50 4.97
CA GLY A 43 -11.05 -7.83 4.05
C GLY A 43 -10.80 -7.39 2.61
N ILE A 44 -9.72 -6.66 2.34
CA ILE A 44 -9.43 -6.09 1.01
C ILE A 44 -9.35 -7.13 -0.12
N VAL A 45 -9.03 -8.39 0.23
CA VAL A 45 -8.95 -9.52 -0.70
C VAL A 45 -10.27 -10.29 -0.82
N GLY A 46 -11.20 -10.12 0.13
CA GLY A 46 -12.41 -10.94 0.25
C GLY A 46 -13.74 -10.19 0.08
N ASP A 47 -13.77 -8.86 0.00
CA ASP A 47 -15.03 -8.11 -0.06
C ASP A 47 -15.63 -8.06 -1.49
N PRO A 48 -16.82 -8.64 -1.74
CA PRO A 48 -17.55 -8.45 -3.00
C PRO A 48 -17.95 -6.99 -3.28
N LYS A 49 -17.80 -6.07 -2.32
CA LYS A 49 -18.05 -4.62 -2.47
C LYS A 49 -16.80 -3.77 -2.70
N GLY A 50 -15.59 -4.33 -2.58
CA GLY A 50 -14.33 -3.57 -2.66
C GLY A 50 -13.49 -3.80 -3.91
N LEU A 51 -13.65 -4.97 -4.57
CA LEU A 51 -12.87 -5.34 -5.75
C LEU A 51 -13.75 -5.66 -6.97
N ARG A 52 -14.64 -4.72 -7.33
CA ARG A 52 -15.13 -4.63 -8.72
C ARG A 52 -14.38 -3.51 -9.44
N ALA A 53 -13.13 -3.80 -9.79
CA ALA A 53 -12.60 -3.35 -11.07
C ALA A 53 -13.09 -4.37 -12.12
N PRO A 54 -13.80 -3.95 -13.19
CA PRO A 54 -14.01 -4.84 -14.32
C PRO A 54 -12.61 -5.24 -14.83
N GLY A 55 -12.31 -6.55 -14.80
CA GLY A 55 -10.99 -7.10 -15.16
C GLY A 55 -10.21 -7.78 -14.03
N ALA A 56 -10.65 -7.67 -12.76
CA ALA A 56 -9.99 -8.31 -11.62
C ALA A 56 -10.51 -9.74 -11.32
N HIS A 57 -10.57 -10.59 -12.33
CA HIS A 57 -10.66 -12.04 -12.12
C HIS A 57 -9.37 -12.67 -12.61
N ILE A 58 -8.37 -12.82 -11.73
CA ILE A 58 -7.31 -13.81 -11.97
C ILE A 58 -7.02 -14.58 -10.67
N PRO A 59 -7.63 -15.76 -10.49
CA PRO A 59 -7.22 -16.74 -9.50
C PRO A 59 -5.77 -17.15 -9.79
N GLY A 60 -4.89 -17.07 -8.79
CA GLY A 60 -3.52 -17.60 -8.88
C GLY A 60 -2.45 -16.64 -9.41
N VAL A 61 -2.69 -15.33 -9.50
CA VAL A 61 -1.66 -14.37 -9.95
C VAL A 61 -1.31 -13.32 -8.90
N ILE A 62 -0.04 -13.40 -8.49
CA ILE A 62 0.80 -12.35 -7.92
C ILE A 62 0.74 -11.14 -8.88
N ALA A 63 -0.08 -10.14 -8.59
CA ALA A 63 -0.27 -8.98 -9.48
C ALA A 63 0.26 -7.69 -8.84
N ALA A 64 1.57 -7.48 -8.93
CA ALA A 64 2.16 -6.14 -8.88
C ALA A 64 1.69 -5.37 -10.12
N GLY A 65 0.66 -4.52 -9.99
CA GLY A 65 0.04 -3.84 -11.12
C GLY A 65 -0.64 -2.52 -10.74
N THR A 66 -0.66 -1.59 -11.69
CA THR A 66 -1.32 -0.28 -11.59
C THR A 66 -2.76 -0.37 -12.06
N PHE A 67 -3.72 -0.20 -11.15
CA PHE A 67 -5.16 -0.25 -11.46
C PHE A 67 -5.75 1.15 -11.59
N HIS A 68 -6.43 1.43 -12.71
CA HIS A 68 -7.09 2.71 -12.98
C HIS A 68 -8.55 2.67 -12.51
N ARG A 69 -8.85 3.36 -11.40
CA ARG A 69 -10.20 3.89 -11.10
C ARG A 69 -10.11 5.40 -11.36
N ASP A 70 -10.87 5.89 -12.33
CA ASP A 70 -10.86 7.31 -12.75
C ASP A 70 -9.47 7.87 -13.16
N GLY A 71 -8.52 7.00 -13.53
CA GLY A 71 -7.16 7.38 -13.95
C GLY A 71 -6.09 7.28 -12.86
N GLU A 72 -6.44 6.92 -11.63
CA GLU A 72 -5.52 6.80 -10.50
C GLU A 72 -4.77 5.47 -10.49
N LYS A 73 -3.55 5.37 -9.92
CA LYS A 73 -2.76 4.12 -9.90
C LYS A 73 -2.72 3.51 -8.50
N VAL A 74 -2.92 2.20 -8.37
CA VAL A 74 -2.73 1.48 -7.09
C VAL A 74 -1.44 0.66 -7.13
N PHE A 75 -0.67 0.64 -6.04
CA PHE A 75 0.42 -0.31 -5.82
C PHE A 75 -0.08 -1.46 -4.94
N TRP A 76 0.19 -2.70 -5.32
CA TRP A 76 -0.27 -3.88 -4.59
C TRP A 76 0.88 -4.86 -4.36
N ASP A 77 1.13 -5.20 -3.10
CA ASP A 77 2.06 -6.25 -2.64
C ASP A 77 1.51 -6.90 -1.36
N VAL A 78 0.52 -7.79 -1.51
CA VAL A 78 -0.07 -8.55 -0.40
C VAL A 78 -0.14 -10.03 -0.74
N HIS A 79 0.45 -10.88 0.11
CA HIS A 79 0.34 -12.33 0.06
C HIS A 79 -0.57 -12.85 1.17
N ASP A 80 -0.47 -12.27 2.36
CA ASP A 80 -1.36 -12.52 3.50
C ASP A 80 -2.35 -11.36 3.70
N PRO A 81 -3.64 -11.53 3.35
CA PRO A 81 -4.66 -10.50 3.53
C PRO A 81 -4.76 -10.01 4.96
N ALA A 82 -4.59 -10.89 5.96
CA ALA A 82 -4.72 -10.51 7.37
C ALA A 82 -3.71 -9.46 7.82
N LYS A 83 -2.65 -9.27 7.02
CA LYS A 83 -1.55 -8.34 7.24
C LYS A 83 -1.55 -7.15 6.29
N ALA A 84 -2.62 -6.96 5.53
CA ALA A 84 -2.73 -5.87 4.57
C ALA A 84 -2.97 -4.52 5.25
N VAL A 85 -2.18 -3.53 4.84
CA VAL A 85 -2.41 -2.11 5.15
C VAL A 85 -2.60 -1.37 3.84
N VAL A 86 -3.65 -0.55 3.79
CA VAL A 86 -3.95 0.39 2.73
C VAL A 86 -3.48 1.76 3.18
N ILE A 87 -2.61 2.40 2.40
CA ILE A 87 -2.16 3.77 2.60
C ILE A 87 -2.75 4.61 1.47
N GLU A 88 -3.54 5.61 1.83
CA GLU A 88 -4.17 6.52 0.87
C GLU A 88 -3.30 7.74 0.63
N LEU A 89 -3.15 8.10 -0.64
CA LEU A 89 -2.28 9.17 -1.10
C LEU A 89 -3.05 10.23 -1.89
N ALA A 90 -2.53 11.46 -1.89
CA ALA A 90 -2.98 12.58 -2.71
C ALA A 90 -1.87 13.00 -3.67
N ASP A 91 -2.23 13.38 -4.89
CA ASP A 91 -1.33 14.05 -5.85
C ASP A 91 -0.03 13.30 -6.16
N GLU A 92 -0.05 11.98 -6.04
CA GLU A 92 1.10 11.10 -6.22
C GLU A 92 0.97 10.19 -7.44
N ARG A 93 2.10 9.58 -7.85
CA ARG A 93 2.12 8.56 -8.91
C ARG A 93 1.14 7.43 -8.64
N TYR A 94 0.89 7.13 -7.37
CA TYR A 94 -0.08 6.16 -6.90
C TYR A 94 -1.10 6.88 -6.00
N ALA A 95 -2.38 6.57 -6.14
CA ALA A 95 -3.42 7.03 -5.22
C ALA A 95 -3.51 6.15 -3.97
N ARG A 96 -3.10 4.88 -4.06
CA ARG A 96 -3.09 3.95 -2.93
C ARG A 96 -1.92 2.99 -2.97
N LEU A 97 -1.38 2.67 -1.81
CA LEU A 97 -0.48 1.52 -1.61
C LEU A 97 -1.20 0.48 -0.77
N VAL A 98 -1.28 -0.74 -1.25
CA VAL A 98 -1.80 -1.88 -0.51
C VAL A 98 -0.64 -2.84 -0.30
N VAL A 99 -0.13 -2.88 0.92
CA VAL A 99 1.10 -3.60 1.26
C VAL A 99 0.91 -4.49 2.48
N GLU A 100 1.53 -5.65 2.45
CA GLU A 100 1.59 -6.56 3.58
C GLU A 100 2.69 -6.13 4.56
N VAL A 101 2.35 -5.94 5.83
CA VAL A 101 3.31 -5.53 6.87
C VAL A 101 3.34 -6.51 8.03
N ALA A 102 4.40 -6.47 8.84
CA ALA A 102 4.53 -7.36 9.99
C ALA A 102 3.43 -7.16 11.05
N ASP A 103 3.08 -5.90 11.34
CA ASP A 103 2.02 -5.52 12.29
C ASP A 103 1.16 -4.38 11.70
N PRO A 104 -0.02 -4.70 11.14
CA PRO A 104 -0.90 -3.71 10.53
C PRO A 104 -1.34 -2.61 11.48
N ARG A 105 -1.60 -2.95 12.75
CA ARG A 105 -2.10 -1.99 13.74
C ARG A 105 -1.02 -1.00 14.11
N ALA A 106 0.20 -1.51 14.36
CA ALA A 106 1.34 -0.65 14.64
C ALA A 106 1.69 0.26 13.46
N THR A 107 1.63 -0.27 12.23
CA THR A 107 1.88 0.52 11.02
C THR A 107 0.84 1.62 10.84
N VAL A 108 -0.45 1.34 11.00
CA VAL A 108 -1.50 2.36 10.92
C VAL A 108 -1.25 3.45 11.97
N ALA A 109 -1.04 3.05 13.23
CA ALA A 109 -0.77 4.01 14.29
C ALA A 109 0.48 4.88 14.04
N LEU A 110 1.52 4.32 13.41
CA LEU A 110 2.71 5.06 13.01
C LEU A 110 2.38 6.15 11.98
N VAL A 111 1.65 5.79 10.92
CA VAL A 111 1.28 6.72 9.84
C VAL A 111 0.36 7.82 10.36
N GLU A 112 -0.69 7.47 11.10
CA GLU A 112 -1.65 8.42 11.66
C GLU A 112 -1.01 9.43 12.61
N ARG A 113 -0.03 9.00 13.43
CA ARG A 113 0.74 9.92 14.29
C ARG A 113 1.59 10.88 13.46
N ALA A 114 2.20 10.38 12.39
CA ALA A 114 3.05 11.20 11.53
C ALA A 114 2.25 12.23 10.71
N THR A 115 1.01 11.92 10.32
CA THR A 115 0.13 12.86 9.62
C THR A 115 -0.58 13.84 10.55
N THR A 116 -0.89 13.45 11.80
CA THR A 116 -1.60 14.30 12.77
C THR A 116 -0.71 15.34 13.43
N THR A 117 0.61 15.11 13.55
CA THR A 117 1.53 16.01 14.29
C THR A 117 1.91 17.27 13.48
N ARG A 118 1.07 17.70 12.55
CA ARG A 118 1.33 18.81 11.62
C ARG A 118 0.50 20.05 11.90
#